data_AF-A0A659UI74-F1
#
_entry.id   AF-A0A659UI74-F1
#
_cell.length_a   1.000
_cell.length_b   1.000
_cell.length_c   1.000
_cell.angle_alpha   90.00
_cell.angle_beta   90.00
_cell.angle_gamma   90.00
#
_symmetry.space_group_name_H-M   'P 1'
#
loop_
_entity.id
_entity.type
_entity.pdbx_description
1 polymer ?
#
loop_
_entity_poly.entity_id
_entity_poly.type
_entity_poly.pdbx_seq_one_letter_code
_entity_poly.pdbx_strand_id
1 'polypeptide(L)' 'SDIRMPEMDGIEMAVAAAALFPAMKIMLMTGYADQRERAEELNGIILDVVQKPFTLAEIRSRVERALICFA' A
#
# COMPACT_ATOMS: atom_id res chain seq x y z
N SER A 1 3.24 1.70 -3.29
CA SER A 1 3.60 3.12 -3.41
C SER A 1 3.97 3.69 -2.06
N ASP A 2 4.78 4.74 -2.01
CA ASP A 2 4.92 5.55 -0.80
C ASP A 2 3.59 6.25 -0.48
N ILE A 3 3.27 6.42 0.81
CA ILE A 3 2.14 7.25 1.25
C ILE A 3 2.49 8.73 1.09
N ARG A 4 3.71 9.14 1.44
CA ARG A 4 4.16 10.52 1.33
C ARG A 4 4.76 10.75 -0.05
N MET A 5 3.95 11.34 -0.93
CA MET A 5 4.38 11.79 -2.26
C MET A 5 4.05 13.28 -2.44
N PRO A 6 4.83 14.01 -3.25
CA PRO A 6 4.47 15.37 -3.63
C PRO A 6 3.24 15.37 -4.54
N GLU A 7 2.48 16.47 -4.51
CA GLU A 7 1.28 16.72 -5.32
C GLU A 7 0.08 15.83 -5.01
N MET A 8 0.19 14.51 -5.22
CA MET A 8 -0.83 13.51 -4.91
C MET A 8 -0.26 12.48 -3.94
N ASP A 9 -0.92 12.27 -2.80
CA ASP A 9 -0.45 11.31 -1.81
C ASP A 9 -0.76 9.85 -2.21
N GLY A 10 -0.12 8.88 -1.54
CA GLY A 10 -0.31 7.47 -1.88
C GLY A 10 -1.70 6.92 -1.56
N ILE A 11 -2.45 7.58 -0.67
CA ILE A 11 -3.81 7.22 -0.31
C ILE A 11 -4.77 7.66 -1.43
N GLU A 12 -4.65 8.91 -1.87
CA GLU A 12 -5.41 9.46 -3.01
C GLU A 12 -5.17 8.62 -4.27
N MET A 13 -3.91 8.26 -4.51
CA MET A 13 -3.54 7.39 -5.62
C MET A 13 -4.18 6.00 -5.50
N ALA A 14 -4.19 5.39 -4.31
CA ALA A 14 -4.80 4.07 -4.10
C ALA A 14 -6.30 4.07 -4.40
N VAL A 15 -7.01 5.12 -3.95
CA VAL A 15 -8.45 5.28 -4.21
C VAL A 15 -8.71 5.45 -5.71
N ALA A 16 -7.96 6.33 -6.38
CA ALA A 16 -8.12 6.56 -7.81
C ALA A 16 -7.78 5.31 -8.64
N ALA A 17 -6.70 4.61 -8.29
CA ALA A 17 -6.27 3.40 -8.98
C ALA A 17 -7.28 2.25 -8.82
N ALA A 18 -7.85 2.06 -7.63
CA ALA A 18 -8.86 1.01 -7.41
C ALA A 18 -10.16 1.28 -8.17
N ALA A 19 -10.56 2.55 -8.32
CA ALA A 19 -11.72 2.92 -9.13
C ALA A 19 -11.51 2.62 -10.63
N LEU A 20 -10.30 2.86 -11.14
CA LEU A 20 -9.95 2.63 -12.55
C LEU A 20 -9.61 1.17 -12.85
N PHE A 21 -9.01 0.46 -11.89
CA PHE A 21 -8.49 -0.89 -12.04
C PHE A 21 -8.88 -1.75 -10.82
N PRO A 22 -10.12 -2.25 -10.75
CA PRO A 22 -10.62 -2.97 -9.56
C PRO A 22 -9.83 -4.25 -9.20
N ALA A 23 -9.14 -4.86 -10.17
CA ALA A 23 -8.30 -6.04 -9.95
C ALA A 23 -6.84 -5.70 -9.58
N MET A 24 -6.48 -4.42 -9.51
CA MET A 24 -5.12 -4.00 -9.21
C MET A 24 -4.80 -4.24 -7.73
N LYS A 25 -3.68 -4.92 -7.49
CA LYS A 25 -3.16 -5.17 -6.16
C LYS A 25 -2.35 -3.97 -5.69
N ILE A 26 -2.85 -3.28 -4.66
CA ILE A 26 -2.23 -2.06 -4.14
C ILE A 26 -1.59 -2.34 -2.78
N MET A 27 -0.32 -1.99 -2.63
CA MET A 27 0.40 -2.07 -1.36
C MET A 27 1.07 -0.72 -1.10
N LEU A 28 0.88 -0.17 0.10
CA LEU A 28 1.44 1.12 0.51
C LEU A 28 2.66 0.93 1.41
N MET A 29 3.45 1.98 1.57
CA MET A 29 4.57 2.01 2.51
C MET A 29 4.74 3.37 3.15
N THR A 30 5.12 3.42 4.42
CA THR A 30 5.35 4.68 5.14
C THR A 30 6.40 4.54 6.25
N GLY A 31 7.13 5.62 6.54
CA GLY A 31 7.97 5.73 7.73
C GLY A 31 7.29 6.38 8.94
N TYR A 32 6.02 6.77 8.83
CA TYR A 32 5.31 7.53 9.86
C TYR A 32 4.11 6.75 10.41
N ALA A 33 3.90 6.79 11.72
CA ALA A 33 2.86 6.01 12.39
C ALA A 33 1.44 6.52 12.10
N ASP A 34 1.26 7.84 12.06
CA ASP A 34 -0.01 8.51 11.73
C ASP A 34 -0.47 8.18 10.31
N GLN A 35 0.47 8.09 9.36
CA GLN A 35 0.17 7.69 7.98
C GLN A 35 -0.27 6.24 7.85
N ARG A 36 0.25 5.37 8.72
CA ARG A 36 -0.14 3.96 8.75
C ARG A 36 -1.59 3.85 9.22
N GLU A 37 -1.96 4.54 10.29
CA GLU A 37 -3.33 4.59 10.80
C GLU A 37 -4.32 5.08 9.72
N ARG A 38 -3.98 6.18 9.02
CA ARG A 38 -4.79 6.66 7.88
C ARG A 38 -4.95 5.62 6.76
N ALA A 39 -3.92 4.83 6.49
CA ALA A 39 -4.00 3.78 5.47
C ALA A 39 -4.82 2.56 5.90
N GLU A 40 -5.02 2.33 7.21
CA GLU A 40 -5.92 1.27 7.70
C GLU A 40 -7.38 1.54 7.34
N GLU A 41 -7.77 2.81 7.13
CA GLU A 41 -9.11 3.18 6.63
C GLU A 41 -9.36 2.67 5.20
N LEU A 42 -8.31 2.32 4.45
CA LEU A 42 -8.39 1.77 3.09
C LEU A 42 -8.46 0.23 3.06
N ASN A 43 -8.76 -0.42 4.19
CA ASN A 43 -8.97 -1.86 4.23
C ASN A 43 -10.02 -2.28 3.18
N GLY A 44 -9.64 -3.18 2.28
CA GLY A 44 -10.44 -3.62 1.13
C GLY A 44 -10.09 -2.94 -0.20
N ILE A 45 -9.36 -1.82 -0.17
CA ILE A 45 -8.76 -1.18 -1.35
C ILE A 45 -7.28 -1.58 -1.46
N ILE A 46 -6.57 -1.58 -0.33
CA ILE A 46 -5.16 -1.96 -0.26
C ILE A 46 -5.00 -3.34 0.39
N LEU A 47 -3.94 -4.05 0.01
CA LEU A 47 -3.60 -5.36 0.55
C LEU A 47 -2.81 -5.27 1.86
N ASP A 48 -1.94 -4.26 1.98
CA ASP A 48 -0.99 -4.15 3.08
C ASP A 48 -0.34 -2.76 3.14
N VAL A 49 0.19 -2.41 4.30
CA VAL A 49 1.01 -1.22 4.54
C VAL A 49 2.36 -1.64 5.13
N VAL A 50 3.44 -1.41 4.40
CA VAL A 50 4.79 -1.75 4.82
C VAL A 50 5.43 -0.58 5.58
N GLN A 51 5.83 -0.82 6.82
CA GLN A 51 6.52 0.19 7.62
C GLN A 51 8.00 0.28 7.24
N LYS A 52 8.50 1.51 7.06
CA LYS A 52 9.91 1.83 6.85
C LYS A 52 10.61 2.09 8.18
N PRO A 53 11.91 1.75 8.30
CA PRO A 53 12.73 1.04 7.32
C PRO A 53 12.38 -0.46 7.26
N PHE A 54 12.64 -1.09 6.11
CA PHE A 54 12.50 -2.53 5.90
C PHE A 54 13.69 -3.09 5.13
N THR A 55 13.93 -4.39 5.27
CA THR A 55 14.98 -5.11 4.54
C THR A 55 14.48 -5.57 3.17
N LEU A 56 15.41 -5.93 2.28
CA LEU A 56 15.06 -6.49 0.97
C LEU A 56 14.32 -7.83 1.09
N ALA A 57 14.65 -8.64 2.10
CA ALA A 57 14.00 -9.92 2.35
C ALA A 57 12.54 -9.72 2.78
N GLU A 58 12.27 -8.74 3.66
CA GLU A 58 10.93 -8.42 4.12
C GLU A 58 10.01 -7.96 2.99
N ILE A 59 10.48 -7.03 2.15
CA ILE A 59 9.65 -6.52 1.04
C ILE A 59 9.41 -7.58 -0.03
N ARG A 60 10.41 -8.44 -0.34
CA ARG A 60 10.21 -9.58 -1.25
C ARG A 60 9.13 -10.52 -0.75
N SER A 61 9.20 -10.89 0.53
CA SER A 61 8.20 -11.76 1.14
C SER A 61 6.79 -11.16 1.14
N ARG A 62 6.67 -9.84 1.35
CA ARG A 62 5.38 -9.12 1.26
C ARG A 62 4.82 -9.12 -0.16
N VAL A 63 5.65 -8.83 -1.16
CA VAL A 63 5.26 -8.84 -2.58
C VAL A 63 4.85 -10.23 -3.04
N GLU A 64 5.60 -11.28 -2.67
CA GLU A 64 5.26 -12.67 -2.99
C GLU A 64 3.88 -13.04 -2.43
N ARG A 65 3.61 -12.71 -1.17
CA ARG A 65 2.28 -12.92 -0.55
C ARG A 65 1.18 -12.17 -1.31
N ALA A 66 1.42 -10.91 -1.66
CA ALA A 66 0.44 -10.13 -2.42
C ALA A 66 0.12 -10.76 -3.79
N LEU A 67 1.13 -11.31 -4.48
CA LEU A 67 0.92 -11.93 -5.79
C LEU A 67 0.14 -13.26 -5.71
N ILE A 68 0.32 -14.03 -4.64
CA ILE A 68 -0.34 -15.33 -4.44
C ILE A 68 -1.78 -15.18 -3.93
N CYS A 69 -2.07 -14.13 -3.15
CA CYS A 69 -3.41 -13.89 -2.63
C CYS A 69 -4.37 -13.52 -3.78
N PHE A 70 -5.49 -14.24 -3.90
CA PHE A 70 -6.60 -13.84 -4.75
C PHE A 70 -7.54 -12.99 -3.88
N ALA A 71 -7.67 -11.71 -4.23
CA ALA A 71 -8.65 -10.79 -3.64
C ALA A 71 -10.00 -10.97 -4.34
#